data_AF-A0A7S7UJB9-F1
#
_entry.id   AF-A0A7S7UJB9-F1
#
_cell.length_a   1.000
_cell.length_b   1.000
_cell.length_c   1.000
_cell.angle_alpha   90.00
_cell.angle_beta   90.00
_cell.angle_gamma   90.00
#
_symmetry.space_group_name_H-M   'P 1'
#
loop_
_entity.id
_entity.type
_entity.pdbx_description
1 polymer ?
#
loop_
_entity_poly.entity_id
_entity_poly.type
_entity_poly.pdbx_seq_one_letter_code
_entity_poly.pdbx_strand_id
1 'polypeptide(L)'
;MSIVDVTAFGRSEVGWIGADPPAEAKAPFQDRGLTIRQQQITAFQPMEPALLASLAAVVIVQQQDYPSRFQRIVRSCLKHLLDYECRVFVVPFGVAGLPQVYRCLEEARVFASNLPSDVLRNQFTWQRSLGDPMPLPPLPHVTILSPIANWSEAANFLVRHLPGEAVQESVSFSFAPECEFGENDAGVGQVLLKRAFRGYTAVHFSPMTEGRSGAAVYRAYPVFGAFHTMPRFVKLGDRSKIFQEFQNYQLNVEKYVPFNLGPRLNYDLCCLGSTRGVLVGDLIESCESLRLAARSGRAGPAISCLFDRTLQAWYRNIERRDTPLSQTLGPRFPKQFDRRRMQRARSIGSRCDRDRLFTLFEYCASSPVLFAKIHGDLHVDNVQVRGHEALVIDFYANQDGPLVWDIATLEASLLVDAFDNHELWSFDEWWRSIEQPYGGKPLDMLLGHGDPRDPHRWFHEAVRQIRHYAARVASADQYGAALALALLNKAAKDPNLKGPEDERRAAAYVLAERILNNNFAPQ
;
A
#
# COMPACT_ATOMS: atom_id res chain seq x y z
N MET A 1 31.73 -17.06 8.78
CA MET A 1 31.24 -15.91 8.00
C MET A 1 32.37 -15.49 7.09
N SER A 2 32.23 -15.66 5.77
CA SER A 2 33.17 -15.05 4.83
C SER A 2 33.12 -13.54 5.03
N ILE A 3 34.28 -12.89 5.09
CA ILE A 3 34.36 -11.43 5.02
C ILE A 3 33.65 -11.04 3.72
N VAL A 4 32.46 -10.44 3.83
CA VAL A 4 31.79 -9.85 2.67
C VAL A 4 32.76 -8.81 2.15
N ASP A 5 33.14 -8.93 0.88
CA ASP A 5 34.02 -7.97 0.25
C ASP A 5 33.29 -6.62 0.21
N VAL A 6 33.63 -5.76 1.16
CA VAL A 6 33.03 -4.43 1.34
C VAL A 6 33.26 -3.55 0.09
N THR A 7 34.21 -3.92 -0.77
CA THR A 7 34.51 -3.22 -2.02
C THR A 7 33.63 -3.64 -3.19
N ALA A 8 32.89 -4.75 -3.08
CA ALA A 8 32.12 -5.32 -4.20
C ALA A 8 31.08 -4.36 -4.81
N PHE A 9 30.60 -3.38 -4.03
CA PHE A 9 29.58 -2.41 -4.47
C PHE A 9 30.14 -1.02 -4.79
N GLY A 10 31.47 -0.84 -4.77
CA GLY A 10 32.14 0.44 -5.02
C GLY A 10 31.94 1.50 -3.92
N ARG A 11 31.24 1.17 -2.83
CA ARG A 11 30.92 2.07 -1.71
C ARG A 11 31.63 1.63 -0.45
N SER A 12 32.78 2.23 -0.17
CA SER A 12 33.61 1.87 0.99
C SER A 12 33.95 3.06 1.89
N GLU A 13 33.54 4.28 1.54
CA GLU A 13 33.93 5.47 2.27
C GLU A 13 32.95 5.83 3.40
N VAL A 14 33.50 6.28 4.53
CA VAL A 14 32.75 6.89 5.62
C VAL A 14 33.07 8.37 5.68
N GLY A 15 32.05 9.19 5.39
CA GLY A 15 32.11 10.65 5.42
C GLY A 15 31.74 11.22 6.78
N TRP A 16 32.24 12.42 7.08
CA TRP A 16 31.96 13.12 8.34
C TRP A 16 31.46 14.54 8.07
N ILE A 17 30.44 14.94 8.83
CA ILE A 17 29.85 16.27 8.81
C ILE A 17 29.81 16.84 10.24
N GLY A 18 30.27 18.08 10.39
CA GLY A 18 30.17 18.84 11.64
C GLY A 18 31.48 18.85 12.42
N ALA A 19 32.10 17.69 12.63
CA ALA A 19 33.39 17.55 13.31
C ALA A 19 34.25 16.46 12.65
N ASP A 20 35.57 16.53 12.87
CA ASP A 20 36.49 15.50 12.41
C ASP A 20 36.28 14.17 13.18
N PRO A 21 36.50 13.03 12.52
CA PRO A 21 36.48 11.73 13.19
C PRO A 21 37.53 11.69 14.31
N PRO A 22 37.14 11.39 15.56
CA PRO A 22 38.11 11.13 16.61
C PRO A 22 38.85 9.81 16.33
N ALA A 23 40.03 9.62 16.91
CA ALA A 23 40.91 8.48 16.57
C ALA A 23 40.24 7.13 16.85
N GLU A 24 39.53 7.03 17.97
CA GLU A 24 38.76 5.86 18.41
C GLU A 24 37.58 5.52 17.48
N ALA A 25 37.11 6.48 16.68
CA ALA A 25 36.08 6.23 15.66
C ALA A 25 36.67 5.66 14.38
N LYS A 26 37.90 6.04 14.01
CA LYS A 26 38.52 5.65 12.73
C LYS A 26 38.84 4.15 12.69
N ALA A 27 39.51 3.65 13.74
CA ALA A 27 40.02 2.28 13.77
C ALA A 27 38.91 1.24 13.55
N PRO A 28 37.74 1.28 14.23
CA PRO A 28 36.70 0.27 14.00
C PRO A 28 36.16 0.19 12.57
N PHE A 29 36.04 1.30 11.85
CA PHE A 29 35.62 1.25 10.44
C PHE A 29 36.75 0.71 9.55
N GLN A 30 38.00 1.13 9.78
CA GLN A 30 39.16 0.69 9.02
C GLN A 30 39.46 -0.80 9.19
N ASP A 31 39.33 -1.33 10.42
CA ASP A 31 39.47 -2.75 10.73
C ASP A 31 38.46 -3.64 9.98
N ARG A 32 37.39 -3.02 9.46
CA ARG A 32 36.34 -3.66 8.67
C ARG A 32 36.46 -3.38 7.16
N GLY A 33 37.59 -2.83 6.72
CA GLY A 33 37.86 -2.56 5.30
C GLY A 33 37.21 -1.29 4.75
N LEU A 34 36.72 -0.39 5.61
CA LEU A 34 36.15 0.89 5.18
C LEU A 34 37.21 2.01 5.22
N THR A 35 37.09 2.97 4.31
CA THR A 35 38.01 4.11 4.23
C THR A 35 37.38 5.34 4.88
N ILE A 36 38.11 6.00 5.78
CA ILE A 36 37.67 7.29 6.33
C ILE A 36 38.03 8.39 5.34
N ARG A 37 37.03 9.12 4.86
CA ARG A 37 37.27 10.26 3.97
C ARG A 37 37.99 11.37 4.75
N GLN A 38 39.13 11.80 4.23
CA GLN A 38 39.99 12.80 4.90
C GLN A 38 39.43 14.21 4.85
N GLN A 39 38.70 14.55 3.78
CA GLN A 39 38.06 15.86 3.63
C GLN A 39 36.68 15.86 4.26
N GLN A 40 36.40 16.83 5.13
CA GLN A 40 35.06 17.03 5.67
C GLN A 40 34.06 17.28 4.55
N ILE A 41 32.89 16.67 4.66
CA ILE A 41 31.79 16.96 3.74
C ILE A 41 31.16 18.29 4.17
N THR A 42 31.25 19.28 3.31
CA THR A 42 30.58 20.58 3.50
C THR A 42 29.09 20.41 3.26
N ALA A 43 28.32 20.27 4.34
CA ALA A 43 26.88 19.99 4.31
C ALA A 43 25.98 21.04 3.63
N PHE A 44 26.54 22.10 3.07
CA PHE A 44 25.80 23.26 2.57
C PHE A 44 25.92 23.46 1.06
N GLN A 45 26.60 22.55 0.39
CA GLN A 45 26.63 22.46 -1.06
C GLN A 45 25.87 21.19 -1.47
N PRO A 46 25.19 21.19 -2.64
CA PRO A 46 24.70 19.96 -3.25
C PRO A 46 25.83 18.94 -3.30
N MET A 47 25.58 17.73 -2.80
CA MET A 47 26.60 16.69 -2.86
C MET A 47 26.69 16.18 -4.30
N GLU A 48 27.89 16.20 -4.86
CA GLU A 48 28.15 15.66 -6.18
C GLU A 48 27.79 14.17 -6.26
N PRO A 49 27.16 13.69 -7.35
CA PRO A 49 26.81 12.28 -7.51
C PRO A 49 28.00 11.34 -7.31
N ALA A 50 29.21 11.73 -7.75
CA ALA A 50 30.43 10.96 -7.56
C ALA A 50 30.82 10.79 -6.08
N LEU A 51 30.57 11.80 -5.25
CA LEU A 51 30.74 11.70 -3.80
C LEU A 51 29.73 10.70 -3.21
N LEU A 52 28.46 10.83 -3.56
CA LEU A 52 27.41 9.93 -3.04
C LEU A 52 27.66 8.48 -3.45
N ALA A 53 28.18 8.28 -4.66
CA ALA A 53 28.53 6.97 -5.21
C ALA A 53 29.69 6.28 -4.50
N SER A 54 30.56 6.99 -3.77
CA SER A 54 31.65 6.37 -2.99
C SER A 54 31.28 6.11 -1.53
N LEU A 55 30.28 6.84 -1.00
CA LEU A 55 29.92 6.83 0.41
C LEU A 55 29.12 5.58 0.78
N ALA A 56 29.68 4.78 1.69
CA ALA A 56 28.95 3.73 2.40
C ALA A 56 28.08 4.33 3.52
N ALA A 57 28.63 5.31 4.24
CA ALA A 57 27.98 5.97 5.35
C ALA A 57 28.41 7.42 5.54
N VAL A 58 27.59 8.19 6.25
CA VAL A 58 27.90 9.53 6.74
C VAL A 58 27.61 9.62 8.23
N VAL A 59 28.60 10.10 8.99
CA VAL A 59 28.46 10.43 10.41
C VAL A 59 28.24 11.93 10.56
N ILE A 60 27.11 12.32 11.14
CA ILE A 60 26.75 13.70 11.42
C ILE A 60 26.91 13.95 12.91
N VAL A 61 27.86 14.81 13.29
CA VAL A 61 28.14 15.15 14.68
C VAL A 61 27.49 16.48 15.03
N GLN A 62 26.63 16.49 16.05
CA GLN A 62 26.06 17.72 16.60
C GLN A 62 27.14 18.46 17.40
N GLN A 63 27.28 19.76 17.16
CA GLN A 63 28.23 20.62 17.88
C GLN A 63 27.48 21.42 18.97
N GLN A 64 28.09 21.54 20.16
CA GLN A 64 27.52 22.29 21.29
C GLN A 64 27.24 23.76 20.95
N ASP A 65 28.22 24.42 20.34
CA ASP A 65 28.21 25.87 20.16
C ASP A 65 27.34 26.32 18.98
N TYR A 66 26.93 25.38 18.12
CA TYR A 66 26.20 25.67 16.88
C TYR A 66 25.01 24.74 16.66
N PRO A 67 24.02 24.72 17.56
CA PRO A 67 22.85 23.85 17.44
C PRO A 67 22.07 24.11 16.14
N SER A 68 21.97 25.35 15.67
CA SER A 68 21.31 25.71 14.41
C SER A 68 21.99 25.10 13.17
N ARG A 69 23.31 24.82 13.26
CA ARG A 69 24.07 24.17 12.19
C ARG A 69 23.55 22.76 11.94
N PHE A 70 23.24 21.99 12.99
CA PHE A 70 22.68 20.65 12.86
C PHE A 70 21.32 20.67 12.15
N GLN A 71 20.42 21.58 12.53
CA GLN A 71 19.13 21.73 11.86
C GLN A 71 19.31 22.05 10.36
N ARG A 72 20.28 22.90 10.02
CA ARG A 72 20.59 23.22 8.62
C ARG A 72 21.13 22.00 7.87
N ILE A 73 22.03 21.21 8.47
CA ILE A 73 22.53 19.95 7.92
C ILE A 73 21.37 18.98 7.64
N VAL A 74 20.51 18.75 8.63
CA VAL A 74 19.34 17.87 8.51
C VAL A 74 18.43 18.30 7.35
N ARG A 75 18.17 19.61 7.22
CA ARG A 75 17.30 20.14 6.17
C ARG A 75 17.92 20.08 4.77
N SER A 76 19.23 20.22 4.66
CA SER A 76 19.91 20.38 3.36
C SER A 76 20.41 19.06 2.77
N CYS A 77 20.90 18.12 3.59
CA CYS A 77 21.64 16.97 3.06
C CYS A 77 21.08 15.61 3.47
N LEU A 78 20.38 15.51 4.61
CA LEU A 78 20.02 14.23 5.20
C LEU A 78 19.13 13.37 4.30
N LYS A 79 18.08 13.98 3.73
CA LYS A 79 17.16 13.28 2.82
C LYS A 79 17.90 12.76 1.60
N HIS A 80 18.73 13.62 1.01
CA HIS A 80 19.52 13.29 -0.16
C HIS A 80 20.46 12.09 0.09
N LEU A 81 21.13 12.04 1.24
CA LEU A 81 21.93 10.88 1.64
C LEU A 81 21.11 9.59 1.67
N LEU A 82 19.92 9.63 2.27
CA LEU A 82 19.03 8.46 2.35
C LEU A 82 18.46 8.08 0.97
N ASP A 83 18.17 9.05 0.09
CA ASP A 83 17.69 8.80 -1.27
C ASP A 83 18.73 8.03 -2.11
N TYR A 84 20.03 8.28 -1.86
CA TYR A 84 21.16 7.54 -2.42
C TYR A 84 21.56 6.33 -1.59
N GLU A 85 20.72 5.89 -0.66
CA GLU A 85 20.92 4.72 0.21
C GLU A 85 22.10 4.81 1.19
N CYS A 86 22.76 5.97 1.34
CA CYS A 86 23.84 6.13 2.31
C CYS A 86 23.32 5.80 3.72
N ARG A 87 24.10 5.05 4.51
CA ARG A 87 23.81 4.91 5.94
C ARG A 87 24.11 6.21 6.65
N VAL A 88 23.23 6.65 7.53
CA VAL A 88 23.43 7.90 8.26
C VAL A 88 23.44 7.64 9.75
N PHE A 89 24.55 7.99 10.39
CA PHE A 89 24.70 7.99 11.84
C PHE A 89 24.61 9.42 12.35
N VAL A 90 23.84 9.65 13.41
CA VAL A 90 23.81 10.94 14.11
C VAL A 90 24.39 10.77 15.50
N VAL A 91 25.39 11.58 15.83
CA VAL A 91 26.00 11.64 17.16
C VAL A 91 25.53 12.90 17.86
N PRO A 92 24.70 12.78 18.92
CA PRO A 92 24.24 13.92 19.69
C PRO A 92 25.39 14.52 20.52
N PHE A 93 25.32 15.82 20.78
CA PHE A 93 26.21 16.47 21.74
C PHE A 93 25.75 16.12 23.16
N GLY A 94 26.29 15.04 23.72
CA GLY A 94 25.89 14.58 25.05
C GLY A 94 24.41 14.19 25.11
N VAL A 95 23.92 13.96 26.33
CA VAL A 95 22.48 13.73 26.58
C VAL A 95 21.67 15.00 26.30
N ALA A 96 22.26 16.17 26.55
CA ALA A 96 21.62 17.48 26.36
C ALA A 96 21.27 17.79 24.89
N GLY A 97 21.99 17.20 23.93
CA GLY A 97 21.75 17.39 22.50
C GLY A 97 20.57 16.60 21.93
N LEU A 98 20.16 15.50 22.60
CA LEU A 98 19.14 14.56 22.10
C LEU A 98 17.79 15.22 21.79
N PRO A 99 17.19 16.07 22.66
CA PRO A 99 15.90 16.69 22.37
C PRO A 99 15.91 17.51 21.07
N GLN A 100 17.04 18.16 20.77
CA GLN A 100 17.19 18.92 19.53
C GLN A 100 17.32 17.99 18.32
N VAL A 101 18.10 16.90 18.44
CA VAL A 101 18.22 15.90 17.39
C VAL A 101 16.85 15.34 17.03
N TYR A 102 16.08 14.90 18.02
CA TYR A 102 14.72 14.36 17.82
C TYR A 102 13.82 15.36 17.10
N ARG A 103 13.76 16.61 17.58
CA ARG A 103 12.96 17.67 16.94
C ARG A 103 13.35 17.89 15.48
N CYS A 104 14.65 17.94 15.18
CA CYS A 104 15.11 18.17 13.81
C CYS A 104 14.74 17.00 12.87
N LEU A 105 14.87 15.76 13.34
CA LEU A 105 14.50 14.58 12.55
C LEU A 105 12.97 14.46 12.38
N GLU A 106 12.20 14.80 13.40
CA GLU A 106 10.73 14.86 13.35
C GLU A 106 10.26 15.93 12.36
N GLU A 107 10.79 17.15 12.45
CA GLU A 107 10.53 18.25 11.51
C GLU A 107 10.86 17.85 10.07
N ALA A 108 11.95 17.11 9.88
CA ALA A 108 12.36 16.62 8.57
C ALA A 108 11.50 15.44 8.08
N ARG A 109 10.72 14.79 8.94
CA ARG A 109 9.97 13.56 8.67
C ARG A 109 10.87 12.45 8.08
N VAL A 110 11.99 12.19 8.74
CA VAL A 110 12.94 11.13 8.35
C VAL A 110 12.91 10.01 9.37
N PHE A 111 12.86 8.77 8.87
CA PHE A 111 12.82 7.59 9.74
C PHE A 111 14.11 7.50 10.56
N ALA A 112 13.96 7.19 11.85
CA ALA A 112 15.08 7.05 12.77
C ALA A 112 14.99 5.79 13.64
N SER A 113 16.13 5.18 13.93
CA SER A 113 16.28 4.08 14.88
C SER A 113 16.94 4.55 16.18
N ASN A 114 16.90 3.69 17.20
CA ASN A 114 17.38 3.96 18.56
C ASN A 114 16.66 5.12 19.26
N LEU A 115 15.39 5.34 18.91
CA LEU A 115 14.52 6.27 19.64
C LEU A 115 14.02 5.61 20.93
N PRO A 116 14.01 6.33 22.07
CA PRO A 116 13.30 5.88 23.26
C PRO A 116 11.82 5.63 22.98
N SER A 117 11.24 4.62 23.65
CA SER A 117 9.85 4.19 23.44
C SER A 117 8.80 5.30 23.65
N ASP A 118 9.06 6.23 24.56
CA ASP A 118 8.21 7.40 24.83
C ASP A 118 8.34 8.46 23.72
N VAL A 119 9.55 8.71 23.22
CA VAL A 119 9.79 9.61 22.09
C VAL A 119 9.12 9.09 20.82
N LEU A 120 9.25 7.79 20.54
CA LEU A 120 8.57 7.15 19.40
C LEU A 120 7.04 7.26 19.53
N ARG A 121 6.49 7.11 20.74
CA ARG A 121 5.04 7.19 20.99
C ARG A 121 4.48 8.62 20.89
N ASN A 122 5.25 9.62 21.32
CA ASN A 122 4.74 10.98 21.51
C ASN A 122 5.14 11.96 20.39
N GLN A 123 6.30 11.75 19.75
CA GLN A 123 6.84 12.66 18.72
C GLN A 123 6.82 12.01 17.33
N PHE A 124 7.27 10.75 17.21
CA PHE A 124 7.36 10.05 15.92
C PHE A 124 6.12 9.20 15.61
N THR A 125 4.93 9.72 15.90
CA THR A 125 3.65 8.99 15.70
C THR A 125 3.46 8.52 14.26
N TRP A 126 3.95 9.29 13.28
CA TRP A 126 3.90 8.94 11.86
C TRP A 126 4.79 7.74 11.51
N GLN A 127 5.88 7.46 12.23
CA GLN A 127 6.73 6.28 12.01
C GLN A 127 6.05 4.99 12.49
N ARG A 128 5.12 5.07 13.45
CA ARG A 128 4.33 3.92 13.94
C ARG A 128 3.30 3.41 12.93
N SER A 129 2.97 4.22 11.91
CA SER A 129 2.01 3.83 10.88
C SER A 129 2.45 2.63 10.04
N LEU A 130 3.69 2.16 10.18
CA LEU A 130 4.22 0.95 9.56
C LEU A 130 3.79 -0.38 10.23
N GLY A 131 2.90 -0.34 11.22
CA GLY A 131 2.45 -1.52 11.97
C GLY A 131 3.21 -1.68 13.29
N ASP A 132 2.45 -1.88 14.37
CA ASP A 132 2.95 -2.19 15.72
C ASP A 132 3.03 -3.73 15.86
N PRO A 133 4.13 -4.34 16.36
CA PRO A 133 5.38 -3.75 16.83
C PRO A 133 6.54 -3.96 15.84
N MET A 134 6.84 -2.97 15.01
CA MET A 134 8.11 -2.93 14.30
C MET A 134 9.20 -2.32 15.20
N PRO A 135 10.21 -3.09 15.67
CA PRO A 135 11.25 -2.56 16.55
C PRO A 135 12.23 -1.62 15.84
N LEU A 136 12.39 -1.73 14.51
CA LEU A 136 13.28 -0.88 13.72
C LEU A 136 12.64 -0.51 12.37
N PRO A 137 12.70 0.76 11.93
CA PRO A 137 12.24 1.13 10.60
C PRO A 137 13.11 0.49 9.52
N PRO A 138 12.57 0.25 8.30
CA PRO A 138 13.36 -0.31 7.21
C PRO A 138 14.50 0.63 6.80
N LEU A 139 15.55 0.08 6.21
CA LEU A 139 16.61 0.88 5.62
C LEU A 139 16.16 1.50 4.28
N PRO A 140 16.74 2.65 3.89
CA PRO A 140 17.65 3.48 4.66
C PRO A 140 16.90 4.30 5.72
N HIS A 141 17.52 4.51 6.88
CA HIS A 141 17.03 5.36 7.98
C HIS A 141 18.21 5.99 8.72
N VAL A 142 17.93 6.91 9.64
CA VAL A 142 18.95 7.53 10.51
C VAL A 142 19.16 6.71 11.76
N THR A 143 20.39 6.30 12.05
CA THR A 143 20.74 5.62 13.30
C THR A 143 21.28 6.65 14.29
N ILE A 144 20.55 6.87 15.39
CA ILE A 144 21.02 7.74 16.46
C ILE A 144 21.98 6.93 17.35
N LEU A 145 23.21 7.41 17.47
CA LEU A 145 24.21 6.80 18.32
C LEU A 145 24.08 7.32 19.76
N SER A 146 24.47 6.48 20.73
CA SER A 146 24.63 6.92 22.11
C SER A 146 25.60 8.11 22.18
N PRO A 147 25.42 9.06 23.12
CA PRO A 147 26.38 10.13 23.34
C PRO A 147 27.81 9.65 23.62
N ILE A 148 27.95 8.43 24.16
CA ILE A 148 29.22 7.70 24.26
C ILE A 148 29.21 6.68 23.12
N ALA A 149 29.42 7.16 21.90
CA ALA A 149 29.23 6.36 20.69
C ALA A 149 30.06 5.06 20.74
N ASN A 150 29.39 3.92 20.59
CA ASN A 150 30.06 2.63 20.42
C ASN A 150 30.43 2.44 18.95
N TRP A 151 31.59 2.96 18.55
CA TRP A 151 32.05 2.95 17.15
C TRP A 151 32.19 1.55 16.56
N SER A 152 32.58 0.57 17.39
CA SER A 152 32.62 -0.84 16.99
C SER A 152 31.26 -1.39 16.62
N GLU A 153 30.21 -1.01 17.36
CA GLU A 153 28.83 -1.40 17.06
C GLU A 153 28.32 -0.70 15.80
N ALA A 154 28.58 0.59 15.63
CA ALA A 154 28.22 1.33 14.41
C ALA A 154 28.89 0.72 13.16
N ALA A 155 30.17 0.39 13.25
CA ALA A 155 30.91 -0.24 12.15
C ALA A 155 30.42 -1.67 11.87
N ASN A 156 30.11 -2.46 12.92
CA ASN A 156 29.46 -3.77 12.75
C ASN A 156 28.09 -3.65 12.09
N PHE A 157 27.29 -2.66 12.49
CA PHE A 157 25.98 -2.40 11.88
C PHE A 157 26.12 -2.08 10.40
N LEU A 158 27.07 -1.21 10.03
CA LEU A 158 27.33 -0.84 8.64
C LEU A 158 27.73 -2.04 7.78
N VAL A 159 28.64 -2.90 8.24
CA VAL A 159 29.06 -4.10 7.49
C VAL A 159 27.91 -5.10 7.31
N ARG A 160 27.03 -5.24 8.31
CA ARG A 160 25.86 -6.12 8.22
C ARG A 160 24.76 -5.57 7.30
N HIS A 161 24.78 -4.26 7.06
CA HIS A 161 23.76 -3.56 6.31
C HIS A 161 24.42 -2.59 5.32
N LEU A 162 25.37 -3.05 4.51
CA LEU A 162 26.00 -2.20 3.51
C LEU A 162 24.92 -1.58 2.61
N PRO A 163 25.09 -0.33 2.17
CA PRO A 163 24.21 0.18 1.13
C PRO A 163 24.38 -0.65 -0.14
N GLY A 164 23.31 -0.74 -0.93
CA GLY A 164 23.40 -1.25 -2.29
C GLY A 164 24.34 -0.42 -3.16
N GLU A 165 24.55 -0.91 -4.37
CA GLU A 165 25.37 -0.26 -5.40
C GLU A 165 25.04 1.23 -5.58
N ALA A 166 26.05 1.98 -6.00
CA ALA A 166 25.88 3.37 -6.34
C ALA A 166 24.85 3.55 -7.47
N VAL A 167 24.18 4.71 -7.46
CA VAL A 167 23.24 5.09 -8.50
C VAL A 167 23.97 5.14 -9.85
N GLN A 168 23.48 4.36 -10.82
CA GLN A 168 24.02 4.37 -12.16
C GLN A 168 23.38 5.51 -12.97
N GLU A 169 24.15 6.54 -13.28
CA GLU A 169 23.64 7.71 -14.02
C GLU A 169 23.35 7.42 -15.49
N SER A 170 23.91 6.34 -16.05
CA SER A 170 23.78 6.02 -17.48
C SER A 170 22.46 5.34 -17.87
N VAL A 171 21.63 4.90 -16.92
CA VAL A 171 20.31 4.35 -17.25
C VAL A 171 19.40 5.48 -17.73
N SER A 172 18.83 5.31 -18.92
CA SER A 172 17.91 6.28 -19.52
C SER A 172 16.45 5.90 -19.25
N PHE A 173 15.62 6.89 -18.94
CA PHE A 173 14.18 6.70 -18.76
C PHE A 173 13.41 7.46 -19.82
N SER A 174 12.43 6.78 -20.40
CA SER A 174 11.44 7.40 -21.28
C SER A 174 10.05 7.12 -20.72
N PHE A 175 9.19 8.12 -20.77
CA PHE A 175 7.82 8.03 -20.28
C PHE A 175 6.87 8.26 -21.46
N ALA A 176 5.83 7.44 -21.57
CA ALA A 176 4.77 7.65 -22.53
C ALA A 176 4.11 9.03 -22.31
N PRO A 177 3.57 9.69 -23.35
CA PRO A 177 2.99 11.03 -23.23
C PRO A 177 1.92 11.17 -22.15
N GLU A 178 1.21 10.09 -21.84
CA GLU A 178 0.14 10.03 -20.86
C GLU A 178 0.63 9.82 -19.42
N CYS A 179 1.95 9.59 -19.22
CA CYS A 179 2.52 9.50 -17.89
C CYS A 179 2.54 10.88 -17.22
N GLU A 180 1.76 11.01 -16.15
CA GLU A 180 1.89 12.11 -15.20
C GLU A 180 3.09 11.86 -14.27
N PHE A 181 4.31 11.83 -14.80
CA PHE A 181 5.50 11.92 -13.96
C PHE A 181 5.66 13.37 -13.51
N GLY A 182 4.89 13.74 -12.49
CA GLY A 182 4.77 15.13 -12.05
C GLY A 182 6.08 15.70 -11.52
N GLU A 183 6.17 17.03 -11.44
CA GLU A 183 7.30 17.74 -10.81
C GLU A 183 7.56 17.25 -9.37
N ASN A 184 6.54 16.74 -8.68
CA ASN A 184 6.65 16.16 -7.33
C ASN A 184 7.40 14.80 -7.30
N ASP A 185 7.45 14.10 -8.43
CA ASP A 185 8.23 12.86 -8.61
C ASP A 185 9.61 13.11 -9.22
N ALA A 186 9.78 14.27 -9.87
CA ALA A 186 11.07 14.75 -10.35
C ALA A 186 12.05 14.95 -9.17
N GLY A 187 13.24 14.36 -9.28
CA GLY A 187 14.22 14.31 -8.19
C GLY A 187 14.25 12.95 -7.49
N VAL A 188 13.66 12.83 -6.31
CA VAL A 188 13.75 11.60 -5.48
C VAL A 188 13.22 10.38 -6.23
N GLY A 189 12.09 10.50 -6.92
CA GLY A 189 11.51 9.40 -7.71
C GLY A 189 12.49 8.91 -8.78
N GLN A 190 13.13 9.83 -9.50
CA GLN A 190 14.13 9.49 -10.53
C GLN A 190 15.36 8.78 -9.92
N VAL A 191 15.88 9.26 -8.79
CA VAL A 191 16.99 8.60 -8.08
C VAL A 191 16.61 7.17 -7.69
N LEU A 192 15.41 6.98 -7.14
CA LEU A 192 14.93 5.64 -6.76
C LEU A 192 14.73 4.74 -7.97
N LEU A 193 14.21 5.25 -9.10
CA LEU A 193 14.12 4.47 -10.33
C LEU A 193 15.50 4.05 -10.85
N LYS A 194 16.51 4.93 -10.78
CA LYS A 194 17.90 4.59 -11.15
C LYS A 194 18.50 3.51 -10.25
N ARG A 195 18.16 3.53 -8.95
CA ARG A 195 18.55 2.47 -8.00
C ARG A 195 17.84 1.16 -8.29
N ALA A 196 16.53 1.22 -8.54
CA ALA A 196 15.70 0.08 -8.85
C ALA A 196 16.17 -0.61 -10.13
N PHE A 197 16.41 0.13 -11.20
CA PHE A 197 16.82 -0.40 -12.50
C PHE A 197 18.32 -0.25 -12.77
N ARG A 198 19.15 -0.41 -11.73
CA ARG A 198 20.61 -0.49 -11.90
C ARG A 198 20.98 -1.67 -12.80
N GLY A 199 22.03 -1.50 -13.62
CA GLY A 199 22.47 -2.51 -14.59
C GLY A 199 21.65 -2.55 -15.89
N TYR A 200 20.51 -1.87 -15.96
CA TYR A 200 19.76 -1.72 -17.22
C TYR A 200 20.29 -0.54 -18.03
N THR A 201 20.14 -0.62 -19.35
CA THR A 201 20.56 0.44 -20.27
C THR A 201 19.45 1.50 -20.43
N ALA A 202 18.20 1.05 -20.47
CA ALA A 202 17.04 1.94 -20.58
C ALA A 202 15.80 1.31 -19.94
N VAL A 203 14.83 2.14 -19.57
CA VAL A 203 13.49 1.70 -19.18
C VAL A 203 12.46 2.62 -19.82
N HIS A 204 11.49 2.02 -20.51
CA HIS A 204 10.32 2.73 -21.02
C HIS A 204 9.13 2.52 -20.09
N PHE A 205 8.47 3.61 -19.68
CA PHE A 205 7.33 3.58 -18.77
C PHE A 205 6.05 3.98 -19.51
N SER A 206 4.97 3.23 -19.28
CA SER A 206 3.62 3.61 -19.68
C SER A 206 2.69 3.60 -18.45
N PRO A 207 1.71 4.51 -18.33
CA PRO A 207 0.87 4.55 -17.14
C PRO A 207 -0.05 3.33 -17.05
N MET A 208 -0.38 2.92 -15.83
CA MET A 208 -1.48 1.98 -15.56
C MET A 208 -2.67 2.80 -15.04
N THR A 209 -3.56 3.19 -15.94
CA THR A 209 -4.61 4.21 -15.75
C THR A 209 -5.80 3.82 -14.86
N GLU A 210 -5.72 2.74 -14.08
CA GLU A 210 -6.89 2.19 -13.37
C GLU A 210 -6.88 2.37 -11.84
N GLY A 211 -5.85 3.00 -11.25
CA GLY A 211 -5.74 3.16 -9.79
C GLY A 211 -6.05 4.58 -9.28
N ARG A 212 -7.07 4.74 -8.43
CA ARG A 212 -7.36 6.00 -7.69
C ARG A 212 -6.50 6.18 -6.41
N SER A 213 -5.52 5.31 -6.15
CA SER A 213 -4.82 5.21 -4.84
C SER A 213 -3.77 6.29 -4.55
N GLY A 214 -3.58 7.24 -5.48
CA GLY A 214 -2.67 8.39 -5.32
C GLY A 214 -1.17 8.04 -5.40
N ALA A 215 -0.83 6.77 -5.60
CA ALA A 215 0.51 6.34 -6.01
C ALA A 215 0.56 6.21 -7.53
N ALA A 216 1.68 6.60 -8.13
CA ALA A 216 1.87 6.45 -9.56
C ALA A 216 2.24 5.00 -9.89
N VAL A 217 1.45 4.34 -10.73
CA VAL A 217 1.67 2.96 -11.15
C VAL A 217 1.97 2.94 -12.65
N TYR A 218 3.07 2.31 -13.01
CA TYR A 218 3.57 2.23 -14.38
C TYR A 218 3.77 0.78 -14.80
N ARG A 219 3.57 0.48 -16.09
CA ARG A 219 4.24 -0.63 -16.74
C ARG A 219 5.62 -0.16 -17.13
N ALA A 220 6.64 -0.93 -16.79
CA ALA A 220 8.02 -0.69 -17.17
C ALA A 220 8.47 -1.77 -18.14
N TYR A 221 9.16 -1.35 -19.20
CA TYR A 221 9.77 -2.20 -20.21
C TYR A 221 11.30 -2.02 -20.14
N PRO A 222 12.01 -2.79 -19.29
CA PRO A 222 13.44 -2.61 -19.09
C PRO A 222 14.26 -3.24 -20.22
N VAL A 223 15.33 -2.57 -20.61
CA VAL A 223 16.28 -3.00 -21.64
C VAL A 223 17.63 -3.33 -21.00
N PHE A 224 18.10 -4.55 -21.21
CA PHE A 224 19.41 -5.01 -20.74
C PHE A 224 20.32 -5.26 -21.96
N GLY A 225 21.31 -4.39 -22.16
CA GLY A 225 22.10 -4.38 -23.39
C GLY A 225 21.23 -4.02 -24.59
N ALA A 226 21.04 -4.98 -25.51
CA ALA A 226 20.21 -4.82 -26.70
C ALA A 226 18.82 -5.49 -26.60
N PHE A 227 18.51 -6.12 -25.47
CA PHE A 227 17.32 -6.96 -25.33
C PHE A 227 16.29 -6.37 -24.38
N HIS A 228 15.02 -6.43 -24.77
CA HIS A 228 13.92 -6.20 -23.84
C HIS A 228 13.77 -7.39 -22.90
N THR A 229 13.66 -7.07 -21.61
CA THR A 229 13.33 -8.05 -20.57
C THR A 229 11.82 -8.11 -20.36
N MET A 230 11.36 -9.07 -19.54
CA MET A 230 9.96 -9.17 -19.18
C MET A 230 9.43 -7.86 -18.56
N PRO A 231 8.25 -7.38 -18.99
CA PRO A 231 7.65 -6.19 -18.43
C PRO A 231 7.41 -6.30 -16.92
N ARG A 232 7.48 -5.16 -16.23
CA ARG A 232 7.29 -5.05 -14.78
C ARG A 232 6.17 -4.06 -14.48
N PHE A 233 5.49 -4.22 -13.36
CA PHE A 233 4.78 -3.09 -12.77
C PHE A 233 5.71 -2.35 -11.82
N VAL A 234 5.58 -1.03 -11.76
CA VAL A 234 6.35 -0.15 -10.88
C VAL A 234 5.38 0.77 -10.17
N LYS A 235 5.37 0.72 -8.85
CA LYS A 235 4.60 1.63 -8.00
C LYS A 235 5.56 2.57 -7.30
N LEU A 236 5.43 3.86 -7.58
CA LEU A 236 6.18 4.95 -6.94
C LEU A 236 5.22 5.73 -6.03
N GLY A 237 5.59 5.86 -4.76
CA GLY A 237 4.67 6.46 -3.79
C GLY A 237 5.34 6.88 -2.49
N ASP A 238 4.49 7.27 -1.53
CA ASP A 238 4.90 7.54 -0.16
C ASP A 238 5.65 6.33 0.44
N ARG A 239 6.79 6.61 1.09
CA ARG A 239 7.65 5.57 1.66
C ARG A 239 6.89 4.62 2.58
N SER A 240 6.03 5.14 3.45
CA SER A 240 5.32 4.33 4.43
C SER A 240 4.35 3.39 3.75
N LYS A 241 3.61 3.90 2.75
CA LYS A 241 2.66 3.08 1.99
C LYS A 241 3.34 2.00 1.18
N ILE A 242 4.43 2.33 0.48
CA ILE A 242 5.20 1.37 -0.32
C ILE A 242 5.80 0.28 0.56
N PHE A 243 6.35 0.65 1.73
CA PHE A 243 6.90 -0.34 2.65
C PHE A 243 5.83 -1.23 3.27
N GLN A 244 4.68 -0.67 3.67
CA GLN A 244 3.55 -1.47 4.14
C GLN A 244 3.13 -2.52 3.10
N GLU A 245 3.01 -2.10 1.84
CA GLU A 245 2.67 -3.02 0.75
C GLU A 245 3.77 -4.08 0.52
N PHE A 246 5.05 -3.68 0.53
CA PHE A 246 6.19 -4.62 0.48
C PHE A 246 6.09 -5.70 1.56
N GLN A 247 5.82 -5.31 2.80
CA GLN A 247 5.65 -6.25 3.91
C GLN A 247 4.45 -7.17 3.71
N ASN A 248 3.34 -6.63 3.22
CA ASN A 248 2.16 -7.44 2.91
C ASN A 248 2.45 -8.50 1.85
N TYR A 249 3.24 -8.18 0.82
CA TYR A 249 3.70 -9.18 -0.15
C TYR A 249 4.53 -10.29 0.50
N GLN A 250 5.59 -9.89 1.23
CA GLN A 250 6.54 -10.82 1.83
C GLN A 250 5.91 -11.73 2.88
N LEU A 251 5.02 -11.18 3.70
CA LEU A 251 4.42 -11.88 4.83
C LEU A 251 3.17 -12.64 4.44
N ASN A 252 2.32 -12.08 3.58
CA ASN A 252 0.94 -12.54 3.39
C ASN A 252 0.60 -12.98 1.96
N VAL A 253 1.38 -12.60 0.94
CA VAL A 253 1.09 -12.97 -0.46
C VAL A 253 1.98 -14.10 -0.93
N GLU A 254 3.30 -13.98 -0.83
CA GLU A 254 4.23 -14.95 -1.45
C GLU A 254 4.08 -16.37 -0.90
N LYS A 255 3.75 -16.47 0.39
CA LYS A 255 3.59 -17.75 1.09
C LYS A 255 2.23 -18.41 0.88
N TYR A 256 1.21 -17.63 0.50
CA TYR A 256 -0.19 -18.06 0.58
C TYR A 256 -0.92 -17.99 -0.76
N VAL A 257 -0.55 -17.08 -1.65
CA VAL A 257 -1.09 -16.96 -3.00
C VAL A 257 -0.19 -17.76 -3.96
N PRO A 258 -0.74 -18.72 -4.74
CA PRO A 258 0.03 -19.48 -5.72
C PRO A 258 0.78 -18.58 -6.70
N PHE A 259 1.98 -19.00 -7.13
CA PHE A 259 2.91 -18.14 -7.89
C PHE A 259 2.36 -17.64 -9.22
N ASN A 260 1.45 -18.39 -9.84
CA ASN A 260 0.82 -18.02 -11.11
C ASN A 260 -0.47 -17.21 -10.93
N LEU A 261 -0.93 -16.96 -9.69
CA LEU A 261 -2.21 -16.31 -9.34
C LEU A 261 -2.03 -14.97 -8.60
N GLY A 262 -0.82 -14.41 -8.62
CA GLY A 262 -0.55 -13.08 -8.11
C GLY A 262 0.81 -12.59 -8.60
N PRO A 263 1.03 -11.27 -8.61
CA PRO A 263 2.33 -10.71 -8.95
C PRO A 263 3.39 -11.15 -7.93
N ARG A 264 4.62 -11.33 -8.40
CA ARG A 264 5.80 -11.51 -7.54
C ARG A 264 6.62 -10.25 -7.50
N LEU A 265 7.08 -9.87 -6.32
CA LEU A 265 7.98 -8.73 -6.19
C LEU A 265 9.37 -9.13 -6.65
N ASN A 266 10.02 -8.19 -7.33
CA ASN A 266 11.46 -8.28 -7.53
C ASN A 266 12.13 -7.48 -6.43
N TYR A 267 12.49 -8.16 -5.34
CA TYR A 267 13.06 -7.54 -4.15
C TYR A 267 14.32 -6.74 -4.42
N ASP A 268 15.14 -7.16 -5.39
CA ASP A 268 16.40 -6.47 -5.73
C ASP A 268 16.18 -5.13 -6.44
N LEU A 269 14.99 -4.94 -7.04
CA LEU A 269 14.57 -3.70 -7.69
C LEU A 269 13.66 -2.85 -6.77
N CYS A 270 13.15 -3.42 -5.68
CA CYS A 270 12.38 -2.67 -4.68
C CYS A 270 13.34 -1.85 -3.81
N CYS A 271 13.05 -0.57 -3.61
CA CYS A 271 13.89 0.27 -2.76
C CYS A 271 13.13 1.40 -2.08
N LEU A 272 13.68 1.87 -0.96
CA LEU A 272 13.16 3.02 -0.22
C LEU A 272 14.16 4.18 -0.27
N GLY A 273 13.65 5.41 -0.35
CA GLY A 273 14.39 6.66 -0.16
C GLY A 273 14.02 7.33 1.16
N SER A 274 14.28 8.61 1.32
CA SER A 274 13.95 9.36 2.54
C SER A 274 12.44 9.48 2.79
N THR A 275 11.67 9.82 1.75
CA THR A 275 10.22 10.09 1.81
C THR A 275 9.40 9.30 0.80
N ARG A 276 10.04 8.70 -0.20
CA ARG A 276 9.40 7.90 -1.25
C ARG A 276 9.91 6.46 -1.24
N GLY A 277 9.18 5.58 -1.88
CA GLY A 277 9.61 4.21 -2.16
C GLY A 277 9.21 3.78 -3.57
N VAL A 278 9.92 2.78 -4.08
CA VAL A 278 9.62 2.10 -5.34
C VAL A 278 9.38 0.63 -5.05
N LEU A 279 8.21 0.14 -5.45
CA LEU A 279 7.86 -1.27 -5.47
C LEU A 279 7.91 -1.74 -6.92
N VAL A 280 8.62 -2.84 -7.20
CA VAL A 280 8.71 -3.43 -8.54
C VAL A 280 8.33 -4.89 -8.46
N GLY A 281 7.48 -5.33 -9.38
CA GLY A 281 7.16 -6.74 -9.51
C GLY A 281 6.78 -7.12 -10.93
N ASP A 282 6.51 -8.40 -11.11
CA ASP A 282 6.21 -8.94 -12.43
C ASP A 282 4.87 -8.45 -12.94
N LEU A 283 4.85 -7.92 -14.17
CA LEU A 283 3.60 -7.55 -14.81
C LEU A 283 2.88 -8.81 -15.26
N ILE A 284 1.62 -8.95 -14.85
CA ILE A 284 0.75 -10.01 -15.38
C ILE A 284 0.22 -9.52 -16.72
N GLU A 285 0.72 -10.10 -17.80
CA GLU A 285 0.23 -9.81 -19.15
C GLU A 285 -1.00 -10.66 -19.52
N SER A 286 -1.74 -10.20 -20.53
CA SER A 286 -2.92 -10.88 -21.06
C SER A 286 -4.01 -11.16 -20.02
N CYS A 287 -4.19 -10.24 -19.06
CA CYS A 287 -5.31 -10.25 -18.13
C CYS A 287 -6.21 -9.02 -18.34
N GLU A 288 -7.44 -9.14 -17.88
CA GLU A 288 -8.41 -8.06 -17.80
C GLU A 288 -8.98 -7.98 -16.38
N SER A 289 -9.56 -6.85 -15.97
CA SER A 289 -10.23 -6.78 -14.67
C SER A 289 -11.44 -7.72 -14.61
N LEU A 290 -11.80 -8.18 -13.40
CA LEU A 290 -13.01 -8.97 -13.18
C LEU A 290 -14.25 -8.20 -13.63
N ARG A 291 -14.21 -6.87 -13.59
CA ARG A 291 -15.23 -6.00 -14.19
C ARG A 291 -15.49 -6.35 -15.66
N LEU A 292 -14.46 -6.41 -16.50
CA LEU A 292 -14.59 -6.72 -17.92
C LEU A 292 -14.98 -8.19 -18.15
N ALA A 293 -14.38 -9.10 -17.39
CA ALA A 293 -14.70 -10.52 -17.47
C ALA A 293 -16.16 -10.81 -17.07
N ALA A 294 -16.68 -10.10 -16.05
CA ALA A 294 -18.06 -10.25 -15.58
C ALA A 294 -19.04 -9.88 -16.67
N ARG A 295 -18.89 -8.70 -17.28
CA ARG A 295 -19.76 -8.23 -18.38
C ARG A 295 -19.74 -9.15 -19.59
N SER A 296 -18.61 -9.83 -19.80
CA SER A 296 -18.44 -10.84 -20.85
C SER A 296 -19.04 -12.22 -20.48
N GLY A 297 -19.72 -12.34 -19.33
CA GLY A 297 -20.31 -13.61 -18.85
C GLY A 297 -19.28 -14.62 -18.32
N ARG A 298 -18.05 -14.19 -18.00
CA ARG A 298 -16.95 -15.05 -17.56
C ARG A 298 -16.62 -14.95 -16.06
N ALA A 299 -17.42 -14.21 -15.30
CA ALA A 299 -17.19 -14.03 -13.86
C ALA A 299 -17.30 -15.33 -13.05
N GLY A 300 -18.24 -16.22 -13.36
CA GLY A 300 -18.50 -17.42 -12.56
C GLY A 300 -17.24 -18.27 -12.32
N PRO A 301 -16.58 -18.81 -13.36
CA PRO A 301 -15.33 -19.56 -13.22
C PRO A 301 -14.21 -18.76 -12.54
N ALA A 302 -14.08 -17.46 -12.83
CA ALA A 302 -13.06 -16.62 -12.23
C ALA A 302 -13.27 -16.43 -10.72
N ILE A 303 -14.50 -16.15 -10.28
CA ILE A 303 -14.86 -16.04 -8.86
C ILE A 303 -14.62 -17.39 -8.16
N SER A 304 -14.93 -18.50 -8.81
CA SER A 304 -14.61 -19.81 -8.24
C SER A 304 -13.10 -20.02 -8.07
N CYS A 305 -12.32 -19.67 -9.08
CA CYS A 305 -10.87 -19.74 -9.00
C CYS A 305 -10.31 -18.84 -7.88
N LEU A 306 -10.86 -17.63 -7.73
CA LEU A 306 -10.46 -16.66 -6.71
C LEU A 306 -10.54 -17.28 -5.31
N PHE A 307 -11.68 -17.85 -4.95
CA PHE A 307 -11.89 -18.37 -3.59
C PHE A 307 -11.35 -19.79 -3.39
N ASP A 308 -11.49 -20.69 -4.37
CA ASP A 308 -11.08 -22.08 -4.20
C ASP A 308 -9.59 -22.33 -4.49
N ARG A 309 -8.89 -21.40 -5.16
CA ARG A 309 -7.45 -21.53 -5.47
C ARG A 309 -6.63 -20.33 -5.00
N THR A 310 -6.98 -19.12 -5.42
CA THR A 310 -6.13 -17.93 -5.21
C THR A 310 -6.05 -17.54 -3.73
N LEU A 311 -7.18 -17.50 -3.04
CA LEU A 311 -7.30 -17.15 -1.62
C LEU A 311 -7.42 -18.38 -0.70
N GLN A 312 -7.32 -19.59 -1.25
CA GLN A 312 -7.60 -20.83 -0.53
C GLN A 312 -6.76 -20.99 0.74
N ALA A 313 -5.47 -20.62 0.68
CA ALA A 313 -4.59 -20.76 1.82
C ALA A 313 -5.00 -19.83 2.98
N TRP A 314 -5.51 -18.63 2.70
CA TRP A 314 -6.06 -17.75 3.74
C TRP A 314 -7.32 -18.38 4.36
N TYR A 315 -8.20 -18.94 3.54
CA TYR A 315 -9.43 -19.62 4.00
C TYR A 315 -9.16 -20.93 4.76
N ARG A 316 -7.96 -21.53 4.64
CA ARG A 316 -7.57 -22.71 5.44
C ARG A 316 -7.09 -22.35 6.85
N ASN A 317 -6.70 -21.10 7.08
CA ASN A 317 -6.21 -20.61 8.38
C ASN A 317 -7.29 -19.81 9.12
N ILE A 318 -8.52 -20.32 9.12
CA ILE A 318 -9.65 -19.65 9.76
C ILE A 318 -9.54 -19.76 11.28
N GLU A 319 -9.73 -18.62 11.94
CA GLU A 319 -9.94 -18.50 13.36
C GLU A 319 -11.39 -18.13 13.65
N ARG A 320 -12.00 -18.79 14.63
CA ARG A 320 -13.31 -18.41 15.16
C ARG A 320 -13.10 -17.41 16.30
N ARG A 321 -13.66 -16.20 16.19
CA ARG A 321 -13.62 -15.19 17.25
C ARG A 321 -15.02 -14.90 17.76
N ASP A 322 -15.21 -15.01 19.07
CA ASP A 322 -16.48 -14.71 19.74
C ASP A 322 -16.64 -13.19 19.96
N THR A 323 -16.57 -12.44 18.87
CA THR A 323 -16.74 -10.99 18.84
C THR A 323 -17.82 -10.67 17.81
N PRO A 324 -18.81 -9.82 18.14
CA PRO A 324 -19.81 -9.38 17.18
C PRO A 324 -19.19 -8.76 15.93
N LEU A 325 -19.79 -9.03 14.77
CA LEU A 325 -19.33 -8.46 13.51
C LEU A 325 -19.34 -6.93 13.53
N SER A 326 -20.37 -6.33 14.16
CA SER A 326 -20.51 -4.88 14.28
C SER A 326 -19.35 -4.22 15.02
N GLN A 327 -18.83 -4.86 16.08
CA GLN A 327 -17.65 -4.37 16.80
C GLN A 327 -16.39 -4.45 15.95
N THR A 328 -16.25 -5.51 15.15
CA THR A 328 -15.07 -5.71 14.31
C THR A 328 -15.02 -4.74 13.13
N LEU A 329 -16.15 -4.59 12.43
CA LEU A 329 -16.24 -3.79 11.21
C LEU A 329 -16.69 -2.34 11.47
N GLY A 330 -17.12 -2.00 12.69
CA GLY A 330 -17.52 -0.65 13.10
C GLY A 330 -16.54 0.47 12.74
N PRO A 331 -15.21 0.29 12.90
CA PRO A 331 -14.23 1.29 12.47
C PRO A 331 -14.26 1.62 10.97
N ARG A 332 -14.83 0.74 10.13
CA ARG A 332 -14.98 0.94 8.68
C ARG A 332 -16.28 1.66 8.30
N PHE A 333 -17.12 2.05 9.27
CA PHE A 333 -18.35 2.78 8.98
C PHE A 333 -18.06 4.20 8.47
N PRO A 334 -18.63 4.63 7.34
CA PRO A 334 -18.39 5.97 6.80
C PRO A 334 -18.77 7.07 7.80
N LYS A 335 -17.85 8.01 8.01
CA LYS A 335 -18.06 9.15 8.92
C LYS A 335 -18.96 10.22 8.30
N GLN A 336 -18.90 10.38 6.98
CA GLN A 336 -19.58 11.43 6.24
C GLN A 336 -20.00 10.94 4.85
N PHE A 337 -21.04 11.58 4.32
CA PHE A 337 -21.53 11.37 2.97
C PHE A 337 -21.66 12.74 2.29
N ASP A 338 -21.47 12.76 0.96
CA ASP A 338 -21.73 13.96 0.18
C ASP A 338 -23.23 14.36 0.25
N ARG A 339 -23.50 15.66 0.41
CA ARG A 339 -24.87 16.16 0.58
C ARG A 339 -25.74 15.95 -0.66
N ARG A 340 -25.18 16.08 -1.86
CA ARG A 340 -25.93 15.91 -3.13
C ARG A 340 -26.28 14.45 -3.32
N ARG A 341 -25.34 13.55 -3.05
CA ARG A 341 -25.57 12.11 -3.07
C ARG A 341 -26.66 11.68 -2.09
N MET A 342 -26.66 12.25 -0.89
CA MET A 342 -27.73 12.03 0.09
C MET A 342 -29.10 12.55 -0.37
N GLN A 343 -29.16 13.69 -1.05
CA GLN A 343 -30.40 14.17 -1.67
C GLN A 343 -30.89 13.22 -2.76
N ARG A 344 -29.97 12.71 -3.60
CA ARG A 344 -30.32 11.72 -4.63
C ARG A 344 -30.81 10.41 -4.01
N ALA A 345 -30.15 9.90 -2.97
CA ALA A 345 -30.59 8.69 -2.25
C ALA A 345 -32.02 8.83 -1.70
N ARG A 346 -32.37 9.99 -1.14
CA ARG A 346 -33.74 10.29 -0.69
C ARG A 346 -34.74 10.30 -1.84
N SER A 347 -34.36 10.83 -3.00
CA SER A 347 -35.22 10.80 -4.20
C SER A 347 -35.47 9.39 -4.74
N ILE A 348 -34.53 8.46 -4.52
CA ILE A 348 -34.66 7.04 -4.88
C ILE A 348 -35.51 6.28 -3.83
N GLY A 349 -35.45 6.69 -2.56
CA GLY A 349 -36.33 6.17 -1.50
C GLY A 349 -35.69 5.97 -0.13
N SER A 350 -34.45 6.43 0.09
CA SER A 350 -33.82 6.39 1.41
C SER A 350 -34.56 7.27 2.43
N ARG A 351 -34.75 6.75 3.65
CA ARG A 351 -35.42 7.41 4.77
C ARG A 351 -34.52 7.54 6.00
N CYS A 352 -33.47 6.74 6.10
CA CYS A 352 -32.54 6.77 7.22
C CYS A 352 -31.41 7.77 6.97
N ASP A 353 -30.93 8.38 8.05
CA ASP A 353 -29.65 9.08 8.05
C ASP A 353 -28.52 8.14 8.49
N ARG A 354 -27.28 8.67 8.47
CA ARG A 354 -26.09 7.91 8.87
C ARG A 354 -26.24 7.31 10.27
N ASP A 355 -26.70 8.09 11.24
CA ASP A 355 -26.70 7.67 12.64
C ASP A 355 -27.72 6.55 12.86
N ARG A 356 -28.90 6.63 12.23
CA ARG A 356 -29.86 5.51 12.24
C ARG A 356 -29.30 4.26 11.59
N LEU A 357 -28.62 4.37 10.44
CA LEU A 357 -27.98 3.22 9.80
C LEU A 357 -26.87 2.63 10.67
N PHE A 358 -26.11 3.46 11.38
CA PHE A 358 -25.10 3.00 12.32
C PHE A 358 -25.72 2.21 13.47
N THR A 359 -26.81 2.71 14.07
CA THR A 359 -27.54 1.97 15.11
C THR A 359 -28.07 0.63 14.62
N LEU A 360 -28.65 0.57 13.40
CA LEU A 360 -29.10 -0.69 12.81
C LEU A 360 -27.95 -1.67 12.59
N PHE A 361 -26.78 -1.17 12.16
CA PHE A 361 -25.58 -1.98 12.00
C PHE A 361 -25.06 -2.49 13.37
N GLU A 362 -25.11 -1.69 14.42
CA GLU A 362 -24.71 -2.09 15.78
C GLU A 362 -25.58 -3.23 16.34
N TYR A 363 -26.86 -3.30 15.96
CA TYR A 363 -27.74 -4.41 16.31
C TYR A 363 -27.33 -5.76 15.69
N CYS A 364 -26.38 -5.79 14.74
CA CYS A 364 -25.76 -7.04 14.30
C CYS A 364 -24.86 -7.63 15.41
N ALA A 365 -25.50 -8.31 16.36
CA ALA A 365 -24.85 -9.05 17.45
C ALA A 365 -24.34 -10.44 17.00
N SER A 366 -24.35 -10.73 15.70
CA SER A 366 -24.04 -12.07 15.18
C SER A 366 -22.58 -12.45 15.45
N SER A 367 -22.43 -13.53 16.22
CA SER A 367 -21.19 -14.12 16.72
C SER A 367 -21.34 -15.64 16.69
N PRO A 368 -20.28 -16.43 16.45
CA PRO A 368 -18.89 -16.03 16.21
C PRO A 368 -18.67 -15.44 14.82
N VAL A 369 -17.57 -14.71 14.63
CA VAL A 369 -17.10 -14.26 13.31
C VAL A 369 -15.87 -15.08 12.90
N LEU A 370 -15.83 -15.48 11.62
CA LEU A 370 -14.67 -16.17 11.04
C LEU A 370 -13.64 -15.15 10.53
N PHE A 371 -12.44 -15.23 11.09
CA PHE A 371 -11.31 -14.38 10.76
C PHE A 371 -10.23 -15.17 10.02
N ALA A 372 -9.56 -14.50 9.09
CA ALA A 372 -8.28 -14.93 8.55
C ALA A 372 -7.57 -13.70 7.96
N LYS A 373 -6.49 -13.94 7.20
CA LYS A 373 -5.98 -12.91 6.29
C LYS A 373 -7.03 -12.58 5.25
N ILE A 374 -7.23 -11.28 5.02
CA ILE A 374 -8.09 -10.72 3.99
C ILE A 374 -7.30 -9.74 3.13
N HIS A 375 -7.73 -9.56 1.89
CA HIS A 375 -7.24 -8.51 1.01
C HIS A 375 -7.53 -7.12 1.58
N GLY A 376 -8.71 -6.94 2.19
CA GLY A 376 -9.11 -5.70 2.86
C GLY A 376 -9.70 -4.62 1.94
N ASP A 377 -9.41 -4.69 0.64
CA ASP A 377 -9.98 -3.87 -0.44
C ASP A 377 -10.24 -4.71 -1.71
N LEU A 378 -10.87 -5.89 -1.57
CA LEU A 378 -11.12 -6.81 -2.68
C LEU A 378 -12.26 -6.30 -3.58
N HIS A 379 -11.94 -5.44 -4.55
CA HIS A 379 -12.89 -4.96 -5.56
C HIS A 379 -12.59 -5.51 -6.96
N VAL A 380 -13.55 -5.35 -7.88
CA VAL A 380 -13.49 -5.91 -9.26
C VAL A 380 -12.23 -5.54 -10.06
N ASP A 381 -11.62 -4.39 -9.82
CA ASP A 381 -10.37 -4.00 -10.50
C ASP A 381 -9.10 -4.56 -9.83
N ASN A 382 -9.16 -4.93 -8.55
CA ASN A 382 -8.07 -5.63 -7.84
C ASN A 382 -8.09 -7.15 -8.09
N VAL A 383 -9.06 -7.64 -8.85
CA VAL A 383 -9.11 -9.01 -9.34
C VAL A 383 -8.91 -8.99 -10.85
N GLN A 384 -7.81 -9.57 -11.31
CA GLN A 384 -7.48 -9.73 -12.71
C GLN A 384 -7.87 -11.14 -13.17
N VAL A 385 -8.27 -11.30 -14.42
CA VAL A 385 -8.73 -12.56 -15.00
C VAL A 385 -7.90 -12.89 -16.22
N ARG A 386 -7.31 -14.09 -16.21
CA ARG A 386 -6.61 -14.68 -17.36
C ARG A 386 -7.27 -16.01 -17.71
N GLY A 387 -8.12 -16.01 -18.75
CA GLY A 387 -8.97 -17.15 -19.06
C GLY A 387 -9.98 -17.41 -17.94
N HIS A 388 -9.76 -18.46 -17.14
CA HIS A 388 -10.56 -18.78 -15.95
C HIS A 388 -9.78 -18.58 -14.64
N GLU A 389 -8.51 -18.18 -14.72
CA GLU A 389 -7.69 -17.91 -13.55
C GLU A 389 -7.99 -16.53 -13.01
N ALA A 390 -8.22 -16.42 -11.70
CA ALA A 390 -8.33 -15.14 -11.01
C ALA A 390 -7.03 -14.82 -10.26
N LEU A 391 -6.47 -13.66 -10.55
CA LEU A 391 -5.27 -13.15 -9.93
C LEU A 391 -5.64 -11.94 -9.07
N VAL A 392 -4.97 -11.77 -7.94
CA VAL A 392 -5.24 -10.65 -7.01
C VAL A 392 -4.03 -9.72 -7.00
N ILE A 393 -4.29 -8.41 -7.01
CA ILE A 393 -3.29 -7.33 -7.04
C ILE A 393 -3.62 -6.27 -5.98
N ASP A 394 -2.64 -5.39 -5.70
CA ASP A 394 -2.74 -4.27 -4.75
C ASP A 394 -3.06 -4.66 -3.30
N PHE A 395 -2.10 -5.31 -2.64
CA PHE A 395 -2.23 -5.81 -1.27
C PHE A 395 -1.97 -4.75 -0.19
N TYR A 396 -2.09 -3.45 -0.50
CA TYR A 396 -1.86 -2.39 0.47
C TYR A 396 -2.76 -2.51 1.72
N ALA A 397 -4.03 -2.89 1.53
CA ALA A 397 -5.01 -3.02 2.60
C ALA A 397 -5.03 -4.39 3.30
N ASN A 398 -4.08 -5.28 2.98
CA ASN A 398 -4.05 -6.65 3.50
C ASN A 398 -3.84 -6.65 5.03
N GLN A 399 -4.67 -7.42 5.72
CA GLN A 399 -4.67 -7.49 7.19
C GLN A 399 -5.42 -8.74 7.66
N ASP A 400 -5.43 -9.00 8.97
CA ASP A 400 -6.40 -9.92 9.55
C ASP A 400 -7.77 -9.25 9.63
N GLY A 401 -8.83 -9.99 9.31
CA GLY A 401 -10.19 -9.47 9.41
C GLY A 401 -11.25 -10.53 9.12
N PRO A 402 -12.54 -10.15 9.23
CA PRO A 402 -13.65 -11.03 8.89
C PRO A 402 -13.58 -11.44 7.42
N LEU A 403 -13.58 -12.74 7.12
CA LEU A 403 -13.55 -13.24 5.74
C LEU A 403 -14.70 -12.71 4.89
N VAL A 404 -15.86 -12.53 5.51
CA VAL A 404 -17.07 -11.99 4.88
C VAL A 404 -16.87 -10.58 4.30
N TRP A 405 -15.89 -9.82 4.80
CA TRP A 405 -15.61 -8.46 4.35
C TRP A 405 -15.17 -8.39 2.89
N ASP A 406 -14.23 -9.24 2.48
CA ASP A 406 -13.73 -9.27 1.10
C ASP A 406 -14.84 -9.70 0.12
N ILE A 407 -15.65 -10.68 0.52
CA ILE A 407 -16.77 -11.18 -0.28
C ILE A 407 -17.83 -10.08 -0.48
N ALA A 408 -18.19 -9.39 0.60
CA ALA A 408 -19.12 -8.25 0.57
C ALA A 408 -18.58 -7.07 -0.24
N THR A 409 -17.28 -6.77 -0.12
CA THR A 409 -16.61 -5.70 -0.88
C THR A 409 -16.62 -6.00 -2.37
N LEU A 410 -16.41 -7.27 -2.75
CA LEU A 410 -16.45 -7.70 -4.14
C LEU A 410 -17.84 -7.50 -4.74
N GLU A 411 -18.91 -7.97 -4.08
CA GLU A 411 -20.30 -7.77 -4.53
C GLU A 411 -20.64 -6.26 -4.63
N ALA A 412 -20.33 -5.48 -3.61
CA ALA A 412 -20.60 -4.04 -3.61
C ALA A 412 -19.85 -3.30 -4.74
N SER A 413 -18.61 -3.71 -5.05
CA SER A 413 -17.85 -3.14 -6.16
C SER A 413 -18.38 -3.56 -7.52
N LEU A 414 -18.88 -4.80 -7.66
CA LEU A 414 -19.53 -5.23 -8.89
C LEU A 414 -20.78 -4.39 -9.18
N LEU A 415 -21.56 -4.06 -8.14
CA LEU A 415 -22.76 -3.25 -8.28
C LEU A 415 -22.47 -1.81 -8.70
N VAL A 416 -21.44 -1.20 -8.12
CA VAL A 416 -21.17 0.24 -8.30
C VAL A 416 -20.20 0.50 -9.44
N ASP A 417 -19.10 -0.25 -9.46
CA ASP A 417 -17.94 0.05 -10.28
C ASP A 417 -17.91 -0.75 -11.59
N ALA A 418 -18.63 -1.89 -11.72
CA ALA A 418 -18.52 -2.71 -12.92
C ALA A 418 -19.35 -2.23 -14.12
N PHE A 419 -20.38 -1.41 -13.90
CA PHE A 419 -21.20 -0.83 -14.97
C PHE A 419 -20.49 0.37 -15.63
N ASP A 420 -20.51 0.43 -16.96
CA ASP A 420 -19.90 1.55 -17.68
C ASP A 420 -20.77 2.81 -17.66
N ASN A 421 -20.11 3.97 -17.68
CA ASN A 421 -20.79 5.26 -17.78
C ASN A 421 -21.34 5.55 -19.18
N HIS A 422 -21.02 4.71 -20.16
CA HIS A 422 -21.46 4.83 -21.56
C HIS A 422 -22.53 3.79 -21.94
N GLU A 423 -23.04 3.05 -20.95
CA GLU A 423 -24.12 2.10 -21.21
C GLU A 423 -25.38 2.83 -21.69
N LEU A 424 -26.08 2.20 -22.64
CA LEU A 424 -27.26 2.78 -23.30
C LEU A 424 -28.50 2.79 -22.40
N TRP A 425 -28.39 2.31 -21.16
CA TRP A 425 -29.51 2.10 -20.25
C TRP A 425 -29.70 3.31 -19.34
N SER A 426 -30.96 3.67 -19.12
CA SER A 426 -31.34 4.65 -18.12
C SER A 426 -31.12 4.10 -16.70
N PHE A 427 -30.96 5.02 -15.73
CA PHE A 427 -30.89 4.66 -14.32
C PHE A 427 -32.08 3.79 -13.89
N ASP A 428 -33.29 4.08 -14.38
CA ASP A 428 -34.49 3.33 -14.00
C ASP A 428 -34.49 1.90 -14.53
N GLU A 429 -33.98 1.66 -15.74
CA GLU A 429 -33.83 0.31 -16.29
C GLU A 429 -32.80 -0.50 -15.50
N TRP A 430 -31.66 0.12 -15.19
CA TRP A 430 -30.64 -0.47 -14.33
C TRP A 430 -31.20 -0.78 -12.93
N TRP A 431 -31.86 0.19 -12.29
CA TRP A 431 -32.37 0.05 -10.93
C TRP A 431 -33.42 -1.06 -10.81
N ARG A 432 -34.38 -1.13 -11.74
CA ARG A 432 -35.42 -2.19 -11.74
C ARG A 432 -34.83 -3.60 -11.82
N SER A 433 -33.75 -3.76 -12.58
CA SER A 433 -33.05 -5.05 -12.72
C SER A 433 -32.27 -5.40 -11.45
N ILE A 434 -31.56 -4.43 -10.87
CA ILE A 434 -30.60 -4.67 -9.78
C ILE A 434 -31.23 -4.64 -8.38
N GLU A 435 -32.35 -3.96 -8.16
CA GLU A 435 -32.86 -3.75 -6.79
C GLU A 435 -33.44 -5.01 -6.14
N GLN A 436 -34.02 -5.93 -6.93
CA GLN A 436 -34.73 -7.10 -6.40
C GLN A 436 -33.87 -8.03 -5.54
N PRO A 437 -32.62 -8.39 -5.94
CA PRO A 437 -31.67 -9.16 -5.11
C PRO A 437 -31.42 -8.64 -3.69
N TYR A 438 -31.81 -7.40 -3.38
CA TYR A 438 -31.54 -6.71 -2.12
C TYR A 438 -32.82 -6.35 -1.35
N GLY A 439 -33.98 -6.85 -1.79
CA GLY A 439 -35.27 -6.62 -1.14
C GLY A 439 -35.49 -7.39 0.17
N GLY A 440 -34.60 -8.34 0.50
CA GLY A 440 -34.67 -9.17 1.71
C GLY A 440 -33.30 -9.44 2.32
N LYS A 441 -33.15 -10.57 3.05
CA LYS A 441 -31.84 -11.02 3.53
C LYS A 441 -31.02 -11.56 2.35
N PRO A 442 -29.84 -11.00 2.03
CA PRO A 442 -29.14 -11.32 0.78
C PRO A 442 -28.82 -12.80 0.55
N LEU A 443 -28.54 -13.58 1.61
CA LEU A 443 -28.30 -15.02 1.49
C LEU A 443 -29.58 -15.86 1.37
N ASP A 444 -30.70 -15.39 1.89
CA ASP A 444 -31.98 -16.11 1.82
C ASP A 444 -32.66 -15.89 0.46
N MET A 445 -32.29 -14.81 -0.23
CA MET A 445 -32.72 -14.52 -1.58
C MET A 445 -31.98 -15.44 -2.57
N LEU A 446 -32.54 -16.62 -2.82
CA LEU A 446 -32.10 -17.50 -3.90
C LEU A 446 -32.19 -16.75 -5.23
N LEU A 447 -31.04 -16.32 -5.74
CA LEU A 447 -30.96 -15.79 -7.10
C LEU A 447 -31.12 -16.96 -8.05
N GLY A 448 -32.30 -17.04 -8.66
CA GLY A 448 -32.53 -17.90 -9.81
C GLY A 448 -31.60 -17.55 -10.97
N HIS A 449 -31.65 -18.34 -12.04
CA HIS A 449 -31.03 -17.93 -13.30
C HIS A 449 -31.68 -16.60 -13.74
N GLY A 450 -30.85 -15.59 -14.03
CA GLY A 450 -31.33 -14.30 -14.50
C GLY A 450 -32.15 -14.47 -15.78
N ASP A 451 -33.14 -13.60 -16.01
CA ASP A 451 -33.90 -13.61 -17.26
C ASP A 451 -32.90 -13.47 -18.41
N PRO A 452 -32.87 -14.39 -19.40
CA PRO A 452 -31.92 -14.30 -20.51
C PRO A 452 -32.08 -13.02 -21.33
N ARG A 453 -33.21 -12.31 -21.21
CA ARG A 453 -33.52 -11.02 -21.82
C ARG A 453 -33.04 -9.82 -20.99
N ASP A 454 -32.69 -10.02 -19.71
CA ASP A 454 -32.14 -8.96 -18.88
C ASP A 454 -30.70 -8.64 -19.34
N PRO A 455 -30.41 -7.40 -19.80
CA PRO A 455 -29.06 -7.02 -20.18
C PRO A 455 -28.04 -7.13 -19.03
N HIS A 456 -28.50 -7.13 -17.77
CA HIS A 456 -27.66 -7.26 -16.58
C HIS A 456 -27.61 -8.68 -16.03
N ARG A 457 -28.05 -9.71 -16.77
CA ARG A 457 -27.98 -11.12 -16.33
C ARG A 457 -26.60 -11.53 -15.82
N TRP A 458 -25.54 -10.98 -16.41
CA TRP A 458 -24.15 -11.23 -16.03
C TRP A 458 -23.86 -10.84 -14.57
N PHE A 459 -24.49 -9.76 -14.09
CA PHE A 459 -24.38 -9.29 -12.72
C PHE A 459 -25.03 -10.31 -11.78
N HIS A 460 -26.25 -10.74 -12.07
CA HIS A 460 -26.96 -11.72 -11.27
C HIS A 460 -26.19 -13.05 -11.15
N GLU A 461 -25.59 -13.51 -12.25
CA GLU A 461 -24.77 -14.73 -12.25
C GLU A 461 -23.52 -14.59 -11.37
N ALA A 462 -22.83 -13.45 -11.46
CA ALA A 462 -21.66 -13.15 -10.63
C ALA A 462 -22.04 -13.02 -9.14
N VAL A 463 -23.10 -12.28 -8.81
CA VAL A 463 -23.60 -12.13 -7.43
C VAL A 463 -24.01 -13.48 -6.85
N ARG A 464 -24.71 -14.33 -7.62
CA ARG A 464 -25.07 -15.68 -7.18
C ARG A 464 -23.82 -16.49 -6.81
N GLN A 465 -22.75 -16.39 -7.61
CA GLN A 465 -21.49 -17.08 -7.32
C GLN A 465 -20.80 -16.50 -6.07
N ILE A 466 -20.79 -15.17 -5.90
CA ILE A 466 -20.21 -14.53 -4.70
C ILE A 466 -20.98 -14.97 -3.44
N ARG A 467 -22.31 -14.95 -3.48
CA ARG A 467 -23.18 -15.36 -2.35
C ARG A 467 -23.02 -16.83 -2.00
N HIS A 468 -22.72 -17.69 -2.97
CA HIS A 468 -22.37 -19.08 -2.71
C HIS A 468 -21.15 -19.21 -1.78
N TYR A 469 -20.10 -18.39 -1.99
CA TYR A 469 -18.95 -18.36 -1.09
C TYR A 469 -19.25 -17.67 0.24
N ALA A 470 -20.05 -16.60 0.24
CA ALA A 470 -20.49 -15.94 1.47
C ALA A 470 -21.17 -16.92 2.44
N ALA A 471 -22.08 -17.75 1.93
CA ALA A 471 -22.81 -18.74 2.73
C ALA A 471 -21.91 -19.81 3.38
N ARG A 472 -20.67 -19.98 2.91
CA ARG A 472 -19.69 -20.89 3.51
C ARG A 472 -18.97 -20.31 4.72
N VAL A 473 -18.95 -18.98 4.87
CA VAL A 473 -18.12 -18.29 5.87
C VAL A 473 -18.88 -17.31 6.77
N ALA A 474 -20.17 -17.11 6.54
CA ALA A 474 -21.00 -16.16 7.28
C ALA A 474 -22.46 -16.59 7.36
N SER A 475 -23.14 -16.16 8.43
CA SER A 475 -24.60 -16.20 8.50
C SER A 475 -25.24 -15.15 7.57
N ALA A 476 -26.55 -15.28 7.31
CA ALA A 476 -27.31 -14.29 6.54
C ALA A 476 -27.20 -12.88 7.12
N ASP A 477 -27.27 -12.77 8.45
CA ASP A 477 -27.16 -11.49 9.16
C ASP A 477 -25.73 -10.91 9.06
N GLN A 478 -24.69 -11.75 9.20
CA GLN A 478 -23.30 -11.32 9.04
C GLN A 478 -23.02 -10.81 7.63
N TYR A 479 -23.46 -11.57 6.62
CA TYR A 479 -23.28 -11.15 5.23
C TYR A 479 -24.07 -9.88 4.92
N GLY A 480 -25.32 -9.80 5.37
CA GLY A 480 -26.15 -8.61 5.22
C GLY A 480 -25.49 -7.36 5.81
N ALA A 481 -24.99 -7.44 7.05
CA ALA A 481 -24.31 -6.32 7.70
C ALA A 481 -23.01 -5.93 6.99
N ALA A 482 -22.17 -6.90 6.58
CA ALA A 482 -20.93 -6.64 5.86
C ALA A 482 -21.19 -6.00 4.49
N LEU A 483 -22.18 -6.51 3.75
CA LEU A 483 -22.57 -6.01 2.43
C LEU A 483 -23.17 -4.60 2.51
N ALA A 484 -24.05 -4.34 3.46
CA ALA A 484 -24.57 -3.00 3.69
C ALA A 484 -23.45 -2.00 3.99
N LEU A 485 -22.48 -2.38 4.84
CA LEU A 485 -21.32 -1.56 5.14
C LEU A 485 -20.41 -1.32 3.91
N ALA A 486 -20.17 -2.35 3.11
CA ALA A 486 -19.41 -2.24 1.87
C ALA A 486 -20.09 -1.29 0.87
N LEU A 487 -21.41 -1.37 0.72
CA LEU A 487 -22.22 -0.46 -0.09
C LEU A 487 -22.18 0.98 0.44
N LEU A 488 -22.26 1.19 1.76
CA LEU A 488 -22.11 2.51 2.37
C LEU A 488 -20.72 3.08 2.10
N ASN A 489 -19.66 2.27 2.16
CA ASN A 489 -18.31 2.71 1.81
C ASN A 489 -18.20 3.13 0.33
N LYS A 490 -18.85 2.40 -0.59
CA LYS A 490 -18.96 2.85 -1.98
C LYS A 490 -19.78 4.14 -2.10
N ALA A 491 -20.86 4.29 -1.35
CA ALA A 491 -21.68 5.49 -1.32
C ALA A 491 -20.95 6.70 -0.71
N ALA A 492 -19.92 6.52 0.13
CA ALA A 492 -19.15 7.63 0.70
C ALA A 492 -17.92 8.04 -0.14
N LYS A 493 -17.44 7.15 -1.02
CA LYS A 493 -16.22 7.35 -1.81
C LYS A 493 -16.40 8.40 -2.91
N ASP A 494 -15.34 9.15 -3.22
CA ASP A 494 -15.28 10.15 -4.29
C ASP A 494 -16.44 11.18 -4.28
N PRO A 495 -16.48 12.11 -3.30
CA PRO A 495 -17.60 13.04 -3.12
C PRO A 495 -17.78 14.03 -4.28
N ASN A 496 -16.76 14.22 -5.12
CA ASN A 496 -16.79 15.13 -6.26
C ASN A 496 -17.22 14.46 -7.58
N LEU A 497 -17.45 13.15 -7.55
CA LEU A 497 -17.88 12.37 -8.70
C LEU A 497 -19.25 12.84 -9.20
N LYS A 498 -19.48 12.77 -10.51
CA LYS A 498 -20.75 13.14 -11.16
C LYS A 498 -21.11 12.08 -12.20
N GLY A 499 -22.37 12.10 -12.64
CA GLY A 499 -22.86 11.25 -13.73
C GLY A 499 -23.36 9.88 -13.24
N PRO A 500 -23.48 8.89 -14.15
CA PRO A 500 -24.13 7.61 -13.85
C PRO A 500 -23.53 6.86 -12.65
N GLU A 501 -22.20 6.89 -12.49
CA GLU A 501 -21.54 6.27 -11.33
C GLU A 501 -21.96 6.92 -10.00
N ASP A 502 -22.19 8.24 -9.97
CA ASP A 502 -22.66 8.94 -8.77
C ASP A 502 -24.10 8.54 -8.40
N GLU A 503 -24.96 8.31 -9.41
CA GLU A 503 -26.31 7.77 -9.19
C GLU A 503 -26.27 6.34 -8.62
N ARG A 504 -25.38 5.48 -9.13
CA ARG A 504 -25.18 4.12 -8.58
C ARG A 504 -24.64 4.16 -7.15
N ARG A 505 -23.79 5.13 -6.80
CA ARG A 505 -23.33 5.35 -5.42
C ARG A 505 -24.47 5.84 -4.51
N ALA A 506 -25.39 6.66 -4.99
CA ALA A 506 -26.61 7.03 -4.26
C ALA A 506 -27.54 5.82 -4.06
N ALA A 507 -27.71 5.00 -5.10
CA ALA A 507 -28.45 3.75 -5.05
C ALA A 507 -27.86 2.74 -4.05
N ALA A 508 -26.53 2.62 -3.98
CA ALA A 508 -25.84 1.78 -2.99
C ALA A 508 -26.21 2.16 -1.54
N TYR A 509 -26.40 3.45 -1.25
CA TYR A 509 -26.89 3.90 0.06
C TYR A 509 -28.30 3.35 0.35
N VAL A 510 -29.21 3.46 -0.61
CA VAL A 510 -30.60 2.96 -0.48
C VAL A 510 -30.62 1.45 -0.27
N LEU A 511 -29.81 0.70 -1.01
CA LEU A 511 -29.71 -0.75 -0.86
C LEU A 511 -29.14 -1.13 0.51
N ALA A 512 -28.13 -0.43 0.99
CA ALA A 512 -27.60 -0.65 2.34
C ALA A 512 -28.67 -0.38 3.42
N GLU A 513 -29.46 0.68 3.29
CA GLU A 513 -30.58 0.96 4.18
C GLU A 513 -31.62 -0.18 4.18
N ARG A 514 -32.01 -0.66 2.99
CA ARG A 514 -32.96 -1.78 2.87
C ARG A 514 -32.45 -3.04 3.55
N ILE A 515 -31.19 -3.40 3.29
CA ILE A 515 -30.55 -4.57 3.92
C ILE A 515 -30.56 -4.40 5.44
N LEU A 516 -30.14 -3.26 5.98
CA LEU A 516 -30.08 -3.05 7.43
C LEU A 516 -31.48 -3.07 8.07
N ASN A 517 -32.48 -2.44 7.45
CA ASN A 517 -33.85 -2.47 7.96
C ASN A 517 -34.43 -3.89 7.96
N ASN A 518 -34.26 -4.63 6.86
CA ASN A 518 -34.81 -5.99 6.73
C ASN A 518 -34.16 -7.01 7.67
N ASN A 519 -32.92 -6.76 8.10
CA ASN A 519 -32.19 -7.67 8.97
C ASN A 519 -32.25 -7.28 10.45
N PHE A 520 -32.35 -5.98 10.76
CA PHE A 520 -32.07 -5.48 12.11
C PHE A 520 -33.06 -4.42 12.64
N ALA A 521 -34.09 -4.05 11.89
CA ALA A 521 -35.14 -3.21 12.45
C ALA A 521 -35.88 -3.99 13.58
N PRO A 522 -36.15 -3.35 14.73
CA PRO A 522 -37.02 -3.93 15.74
C PRO A 522 -38.39 -4.23 15.12
N GLN A 523 -38.88 -5.46 15.30
CA GLN A 523 -40.23 -5.86 14.89
C GLN A 523 -41.30 -5.25 15.79
#